data_AF-A0A969RED0-F1
#
_entry.id   AF-A0A969RED0-F1
#
_cell.length_a   1.000
_cell.length_b   1.000
_cell.length_c   1.000
_cell.angle_alpha   90.00
_cell.angle_beta   90.00
_cell.angle_gamma   90.00
#
_symmetry.space_group_name_H-M   'P 1'
#
loop_
_entity.id
_entity.type
_entity.pdbx_description
1 polymer ?
#
loop_
_entity_poly.entity_id
_entity_poly.type
_entity_poly.pdbx_seq_one_letter_code
_entity_poly.pdbx_strand_id
1 'polypeptide(L)'
;MPAIVSLLFYDARSPVFSQVVPDKTLPSESRVILEQDEYQITGGTIAGQNLFHSFTEFSLVKGQSAYFDSPATVQNIIGRVTGLASTIDGRIRTNGSANLFLLNPNGISFGENASLEIGGSFLASTAPALRFSDGSVFSATPLRPALLSVNVPLGVQWGQPSPQRSSIAGG
;
A
#
# COMPACT_ATOMS: atom_id res chain seq x y z
N MET A 1 33.08 56.87 1.50
CA MET A 1 32.08 56.30 2.42
C MET A 1 31.57 55.02 1.76
N PRO A 2 32.01 53.82 2.17
CA PRO A 2 31.72 52.59 1.44
C PRO A 2 30.30 52.10 1.73
N ALA A 3 29.62 51.59 0.70
CA ALA A 3 28.32 50.95 0.84
C ALA A 3 28.53 49.50 1.33
N ILE A 4 27.91 49.16 2.46
CA ILE A 4 27.90 47.80 3.00
C ILE A 4 26.78 47.03 2.30
N VAL A 5 27.14 45.97 1.58
CA VAL A 5 26.20 44.98 1.04
C VAL A 5 26.05 43.88 2.08
N SER A 6 24.91 43.86 2.77
CA SER A 6 24.56 42.75 3.67
C SER A 6 24.08 41.56 2.83
N LEU A 7 24.87 40.48 2.83
CA LEU A 7 24.47 39.21 2.23
C LEU A 7 23.64 38.43 3.26
N LEU A 8 22.32 38.40 3.07
CA LEU A 8 21.43 37.56 3.87
C LEU A 8 21.54 36.13 3.36
N PHE A 9 22.16 35.25 4.15
CA PHE A 9 22.11 33.81 3.92
C PHE A 9 20.73 33.30 4.35
N TYR A 10 19.85 33.02 3.39
CA TYR A 10 18.63 32.27 3.63
C TYR A 10 19.03 30.81 3.84
N ASP A 11 19.00 30.34 5.09
CA ASP A 11 19.14 28.93 5.42
C ASP A 11 17.86 28.22 4.94
N ALA A 12 17.88 27.77 3.69
CA ALA A 12 16.78 27.02 3.07
C ALA A 12 16.76 25.60 3.64
N ARG A 13 16.31 25.46 4.89
CA ARG A 13 15.89 24.15 5.40
C ARG A 13 14.66 23.75 4.60
N SER A 14 14.86 22.89 3.60
CA SER A 14 13.74 22.21 2.94
C SER A 14 12.92 21.52 4.04
N PRO A 15 11.63 21.84 4.22
CA PRO A 15 10.80 21.02 5.09
C PRO A 15 10.83 19.61 4.50
N VAL A 16 11.43 18.66 5.23
CA VAL A 16 11.25 17.25 4.93
C VAL A 16 9.80 16.97 5.29
N PHE A 17 8.92 17.09 4.30
CA PHE A 17 7.55 16.64 4.46
C PHE A 17 7.63 15.14 4.75
N SER A 18 7.21 14.73 5.93
CA SER A 18 6.76 13.36 6.07
C SER A 18 5.54 13.17 5.20
N GLN A 19 5.56 12.12 4.39
CA GLN A 19 4.55 11.85 3.40
C GLN A 19 4.21 10.38 3.41
N VAL A 20 3.00 10.08 3.87
CA VAL A 20 2.32 8.81 3.62
C VAL A 20 1.21 9.13 2.64
N VAL A 21 1.47 8.91 1.36
CA VAL A 21 0.59 9.33 0.27
C VAL A 21 0.11 8.10 -0.49
N PRO A 22 -1.19 7.75 -0.44
CA PRO A 22 -1.70 6.60 -1.17
C PRO A 22 -1.68 6.87 -2.67
N ASP A 23 -1.52 5.82 -3.46
CA ASP A 23 -1.73 5.87 -4.90
C ASP A 23 -3.05 5.21 -5.31
N LYS A 24 -3.38 5.30 -6.60
CA LYS A 24 -4.64 4.80 -7.18
C LYS A 24 -4.47 3.52 -8.01
N THR A 25 -3.44 2.72 -7.69
CA THR A 25 -3.06 1.55 -8.50
C THR A 25 -3.68 0.24 -8.00
N LEU A 26 -4.48 0.29 -6.93
CA LEU A 26 -5.20 -0.85 -6.37
C LEU A 26 -6.67 -0.84 -6.80
N PRO A 27 -7.32 -2.01 -6.98
CA PRO A 27 -8.76 -2.10 -7.25
C PRO A 27 -9.62 -1.43 -6.17
N SER A 28 -9.23 -1.59 -4.91
CA SER A 28 -9.74 -0.82 -3.77
C SER A 28 -8.58 -0.01 -3.17
N GLU A 29 -8.72 1.31 -3.24
CA GLU A 29 -7.64 2.25 -2.91
C GLU A 29 -7.29 2.25 -1.43
N SER A 30 -6.01 2.52 -1.14
CA SER A 30 -5.56 2.83 0.22
C SER A 30 -6.09 4.19 0.65
N ARG A 31 -6.44 4.33 1.92
CA ARG A 31 -6.87 5.58 2.52
C ARG A 31 -5.92 5.96 3.63
N VAL A 32 -5.52 7.22 3.66
CA VAL A 32 -4.61 7.76 4.66
C VAL A 32 -5.21 9.04 5.20
N ILE A 33 -5.39 9.09 6.52
CA ILE A 33 -5.84 10.27 7.23
C ILE A 33 -4.77 10.58 8.28
N LEU A 34 -4.29 11.82 8.31
CA LEU A 34 -3.37 12.26 9.35
C LEU A 34 -4.17 12.90 10.49
N GLU A 35 -4.12 12.28 11.66
CA GLU A 35 -4.72 12.81 12.89
C GLU A 35 -3.61 13.07 13.92
N GLN A 36 -3.44 14.34 14.31
CA GLN A 36 -2.33 14.81 15.13
C GLN A 36 -0.98 14.48 14.47
N ASP A 37 -0.36 13.36 14.87
CA ASP A 37 0.92 12.85 14.35
C ASP A 37 0.83 11.36 13.93
N GLU A 38 -0.37 10.79 13.87
CA GLU A 38 -0.60 9.40 13.44
C GLU A 38 -1.30 9.37 12.06
N TYR A 39 -0.63 8.75 11.08
CA TYR A 39 -1.23 8.39 9.81
C TYR A 39 -2.08 7.13 10.01
N GLN A 40 -3.40 7.32 10.05
CA GLN A 40 -4.38 6.25 10.04
C GLN A 40 -4.50 5.68 8.62
N ILE A 41 -4.07 4.43 8.43
CA ILE A 41 -4.05 3.74 7.15
C ILE A 41 -5.17 2.69 7.15
N THR A 42 -6.14 2.90 6.27
CA THR A 42 -7.35 2.06 6.13
C THR A 42 -7.64 1.78 4.65
N GLY A 43 -8.76 1.11 4.35
CA GLY A 43 -9.14 0.75 2.98
C GLY A 43 -8.24 -0.34 2.42
N GLY A 44 -7.75 -0.16 1.20
CA GLY A 44 -6.90 -1.14 0.53
C GLY A 44 -7.70 -2.29 -0.11
N THR A 45 -6.98 -3.19 -0.78
CA THR A 45 -7.58 -4.33 -1.48
C THR A 45 -7.36 -5.60 -0.69
N ILE A 46 -8.42 -6.34 -0.39
CA ILE A 46 -8.34 -7.63 0.29
C ILE A 46 -8.39 -8.76 -0.74
N ALA A 47 -7.46 -9.71 -0.62
CA ALA A 47 -7.52 -10.98 -1.35
C ALA A 47 -7.10 -12.13 -0.42
N GLY A 48 -8.05 -13.00 -0.09
CA GLY A 48 -7.86 -14.01 0.94
C GLY A 48 -7.57 -13.36 2.30
N GLN A 49 -6.44 -13.74 2.91
CA GLN A 49 -5.98 -13.19 4.21
C GLN A 49 -4.92 -12.10 4.05
N ASN A 50 -4.75 -11.57 2.83
CA ASN A 50 -3.81 -10.51 2.52
C ASN A 50 -4.57 -9.19 2.31
N LEU A 51 -4.10 -8.12 2.95
CA LEU A 51 -4.54 -6.75 2.74
C LEU A 51 -3.44 -5.97 2.04
N PHE A 52 -3.72 -5.45 0.86
CA PHE A 52 -2.77 -4.71 0.04
C PHE A 52 -2.97 -3.21 0.18
N HIS A 53 -1.86 -2.51 0.45
CA HIS A 53 -1.75 -1.06 0.39
C HIS A 53 -0.72 -0.61 -0.64
N SER A 54 -0.94 0.57 -1.22
CA SER A 54 -0.06 1.14 -2.24
C SER A 54 0.08 2.63 -2.03
N PHE A 55 1.33 3.08 -2.02
CA PHE A 55 1.71 4.45 -1.73
C PHE A 55 2.64 4.98 -2.82
N THR A 56 2.52 6.26 -3.18
CA THR A 56 3.60 6.93 -3.92
C THR A 56 4.75 7.26 -2.99
N GLU A 57 4.47 7.63 -1.74
CA GLU A 57 5.46 7.99 -0.72
C GLU A 57 5.06 7.37 0.62
N PHE A 58 6.04 6.81 1.32
CA PHE A 58 5.87 6.29 2.67
C PHE A 58 7.14 6.60 3.47
N SER A 59 7.14 7.76 4.14
CA SER A 59 8.19 8.19 5.06
C SER A 59 7.55 8.67 6.35
N LEU A 60 8.28 8.55 7.46
CA LEU A 60 7.87 9.04 8.78
C LEU A 60 9.02 9.86 9.37
N VAL A 61 8.70 11.02 9.95
CA VAL A 61 9.67 11.77 10.76
C VAL A 61 9.49 11.47 12.24
N LYS A 62 10.46 11.88 13.05
CA LYS A 62 10.41 11.77 14.52
C LYS A 62 9.09 12.25 15.09
N GLY A 63 8.53 11.44 16.00
CA GLY A 63 7.27 11.73 16.70
C GLY A 63 6.03 11.25 15.95
N GLN A 64 6.14 10.93 14.66
CA GLN A 64 5.02 10.43 13.89
C GLN A 64 4.87 8.92 13.97
N SER A 65 3.67 8.48 13.63
CA SER A 65 3.34 7.06 13.53
C SER A 65 2.52 6.74 12.28
N ALA A 66 2.71 5.55 11.71
CA ALA A 66 1.81 4.96 10.72
C ALA A 66 1.08 3.80 11.39
N TYR A 67 -0.25 3.88 11.46
CA TYR A 67 -1.08 2.84 12.03
C TYR A 67 -1.91 2.17 10.94
N PHE A 68 -1.61 0.90 10.70
CA PHE A 68 -2.37 0.06 9.78
C PHE A 68 -3.55 -0.58 10.51
N ASP A 69 -4.75 -0.11 10.20
CA ASP A 69 -6.00 -0.66 10.71
C ASP A 69 -6.58 -1.65 9.69
N SER A 70 -6.62 -2.93 10.09
CA SER A 70 -7.02 -4.04 9.24
C SER A 70 -8.12 -4.89 9.91
N PRO A 71 -9.02 -5.52 9.14
CA PRO A 71 -9.97 -6.48 9.71
C PRO A 71 -9.24 -7.64 10.41
N ALA A 72 -9.80 -8.16 11.50
CA ALA A 72 -9.19 -9.26 12.28
C ALA A 72 -8.95 -10.57 11.49
N THR A 73 -9.56 -10.71 10.31
CA THR A 73 -9.35 -11.85 9.40
C THR A 73 -8.09 -11.73 8.53
N VAL A 74 -7.45 -10.55 8.51
CA VAL A 74 -6.19 -10.32 7.78
C VAL A 74 -5.03 -10.89 8.56
N GLN A 75 -4.23 -11.74 7.91
CA GLN A 75 -2.98 -12.26 8.47
C GLN A 75 -1.76 -11.49 7.97
N ASN A 76 -1.82 -10.92 6.76
CA ASN A 76 -0.70 -10.20 6.16
C ASN A 76 -1.15 -8.85 5.61
N ILE A 77 -0.53 -7.78 6.07
CA ILE A 77 -0.62 -6.45 5.50
C ILE A 77 0.58 -6.27 4.59
N ILE A 78 0.35 -5.91 3.34
CA ILE A 78 1.36 -5.82 2.29
C ILE A 78 1.31 -4.41 1.70
N GLY A 79 2.25 -3.56 2.12
CA GLY A 79 2.45 -2.21 1.59
C GLY A 79 3.49 -2.20 0.49
N ARG A 80 3.19 -1.53 -0.63
CA ARG A 80 4.20 -1.16 -1.63
C ARG A 80 4.34 0.36 -1.73
N VAL A 81 5.55 0.82 -2.01
CA VAL A 81 5.87 2.20 -2.37
C VAL A 81 6.32 2.23 -3.82
N THR A 82 5.61 2.98 -4.65
CA THR A 82 5.78 3.06 -6.10
C THR A 82 6.59 4.29 -6.55
N GLY A 83 6.77 5.27 -5.66
CA GLY A 83 7.51 6.50 -5.89
C GLY A 83 8.84 6.52 -5.15
N LEU A 84 9.07 7.51 -4.29
CA LEU A 84 10.40 7.81 -3.73
C LEU A 84 10.87 6.80 -2.67
N ALA A 85 12.16 6.86 -2.33
CA ALA A 85 12.75 6.09 -1.23
C ALA A 85 12.09 6.44 0.12
N SER A 86 11.98 5.45 1.00
CA SER A 86 11.38 5.59 2.32
C SER A 86 12.42 5.94 3.37
N THR A 87 12.17 6.99 4.15
CA THR A 87 12.89 7.25 5.42
C THR A 87 11.93 7.09 6.58
N ILE A 88 12.20 6.12 7.45
CA ILE A 88 11.37 5.78 8.60
C ILE A 88 12.11 6.20 9.87
N ASP A 89 11.85 7.40 10.35
CA ASP A 89 12.33 7.91 11.64
C ASP A 89 11.18 8.07 12.64
N GLY A 90 10.14 7.24 12.50
CA GLY A 90 8.96 7.23 13.36
C GLY A 90 8.49 5.82 13.66
N ARG A 91 7.26 5.69 14.16
CA ARG A 91 6.71 4.40 14.59
C ARG A 91 5.83 3.77 13.53
N ILE A 92 5.99 2.47 13.26
CA ILE A 92 5.03 1.70 12.45
C ILE A 92 4.26 0.77 13.36
N ARG A 93 2.93 0.77 13.22
CA ARG A 93 1.99 0.06 14.08
C ARG A 93 0.98 -0.72 13.25
N THR A 94 0.57 -1.87 13.75
CA THR A 94 -0.56 -2.64 13.19
C THR A 94 -1.58 -2.91 14.27
N ASN A 95 -2.85 -2.99 13.91
CA ASN A 95 -3.85 -3.56 14.79
C ASN A 95 -3.77 -5.11 14.80
N GLY A 96 -4.10 -5.72 15.95
CA GLY A 96 -4.15 -7.18 16.06
C GLY A 96 -2.80 -7.88 15.90
N SER A 97 -2.78 -9.05 15.25
CA SER A 97 -1.63 -9.95 15.13
C SER A 97 -1.13 -10.12 13.68
N ALA A 98 -1.47 -9.20 12.78
CA ALA A 98 -1.09 -9.30 11.38
C ALA A 98 0.44 -9.12 11.19
N ASN A 99 1.00 -9.84 10.22
CA ASN A 99 2.34 -9.57 9.71
C ASN A 99 2.31 -8.31 8.83
N LEU A 100 3.41 -7.57 8.77
CA LEU A 100 3.56 -6.42 7.88
C LEU A 100 4.76 -6.61 6.93
N PHE A 101 4.47 -6.53 5.63
CA PHE A 101 5.45 -6.53 4.55
C PHE A 101 5.48 -5.15 3.90
N LEU A 102 6.64 -4.50 3.84
CA LEU A 102 6.83 -3.21 3.19
C LEU A 102 7.85 -3.32 2.06
N LEU A 103 7.44 -2.98 0.84
CA LEU A 103 8.29 -3.01 -0.34
C LEU A 103 8.54 -1.60 -0.85
N ASN A 104 9.80 -1.24 -1.03
CA ASN A 104 10.19 -0.02 -1.74
C ASN A 104 11.48 -0.26 -2.55
N PRO A 105 11.38 -0.39 -3.89
CA PRO A 105 12.55 -0.63 -4.74
C PRO A 105 13.57 0.51 -4.71
N ASN A 106 13.14 1.72 -4.35
CA ASN A 106 14.00 2.89 -4.28
C ASN A 106 14.76 3.00 -2.96
N GLY A 107 14.50 2.11 -2.00
CA GLY A 107 15.23 2.02 -0.73
C GLY A 107 14.34 2.27 0.49
N ILE A 108 14.76 1.70 1.61
CA ILE A 108 14.14 1.90 2.93
C ILE A 108 15.27 2.14 3.92
N SER A 109 15.27 3.30 4.58
CA SER A 109 16.17 3.62 5.69
C SER A 109 15.38 3.74 6.99
N PHE A 110 15.95 3.23 8.08
CA PHE A 110 15.38 3.38 9.42
C PHE A 110 16.28 4.30 10.24
N GLY A 111 15.69 5.38 10.76
CA GLY A 111 16.36 6.36 11.61
C GLY A 111 16.45 5.91 13.07
N GLU A 112 17.10 6.72 13.90
CA GLU A 112 17.33 6.42 15.32
C GLU A 112 16.03 6.37 16.15
N ASN A 113 14.97 7.05 15.69
CA ASN A 113 13.67 7.07 16.37
C ASN A 113 12.69 6.02 15.80
N ALA A 114 13.16 5.19 14.86
CA ALA A 114 12.35 4.14 14.27
C ALA A 114 11.92 3.12 15.32
N SER A 115 10.63 2.82 15.38
CA SER A 115 10.10 1.76 16.26
C SER A 115 9.00 0.97 15.56
N LEU A 116 8.89 -0.31 15.92
CA LEU A 116 7.93 -1.25 15.36
C LEU A 116 7.03 -1.76 16.48
N GLU A 117 5.73 -1.50 16.38
CA GLU A 117 4.69 -2.08 17.22
C GLU A 117 3.79 -2.96 16.35
N ILE A 118 4.35 -4.10 15.94
CA ILE A 118 3.71 -5.04 15.01
C ILE A 118 3.28 -6.27 15.80
N GLY A 119 2.03 -6.69 15.64
CA GLY A 119 1.51 -7.85 16.37
C GLY A 119 2.03 -9.19 15.86
N GLY A 120 2.42 -9.24 14.58
CA GLY A 120 3.08 -10.37 13.95
C GLY A 120 4.54 -10.09 13.58
N SER A 121 4.97 -10.63 12.44
CA SER A 121 6.31 -10.40 11.89
C SER A 121 6.38 -9.13 11.04
N PHE A 122 7.56 -8.53 10.97
CA PHE A 122 7.85 -7.41 10.06
C PHE A 122 8.91 -7.79 9.03
N LEU A 123 8.66 -7.46 7.76
CA LEU A 123 9.62 -7.58 6.67
C LEU A 123 9.63 -6.30 5.84
N ALA A 124 10.81 -5.71 5.69
CA ALA A 124 11.06 -4.62 4.75
C ALA A 124 11.99 -5.11 3.63
N SER A 125 11.68 -4.77 2.38
CA SER A 125 12.48 -5.21 1.24
C SER A 125 12.56 -4.15 0.15
N THR A 126 13.70 -4.12 -0.55
CA THR A 126 13.90 -3.36 -1.79
C THR A 126 13.56 -4.17 -3.03
N ALA A 127 12.96 -5.36 -2.88
CA ALA A 127 12.51 -6.15 -4.01
C ALA A 127 11.48 -5.37 -4.86
N PRO A 128 11.54 -5.47 -6.21
CA PRO A 128 10.61 -4.78 -7.09
C PRO A 128 9.20 -5.35 -7.06
N ALA A 129 9.02 -6.57 -6.55
CA ALA A 129 7.72 -7.23 -6.46
C ALA A 129 7.71 -8.37 -5.43
N LEU A 130 6.51 -8.68 -4.93
CA LEU A 130 6.22 -9.98 -4.30
C LEU A 130 5.62 -10.93 -5.32
N ARG A 131 6.07 -12.19 -5.29
CA ARG A 131 5.49 -13.29 -6.08
C ARG A 131 4.86 -14.27 -5.12
N PHE A 132 3.59 -14.60 -5.35
CA PHE A 132 2.87 -15.58 -4.55
C PHE A 132 3.00 -16.98 -5.16
N SER A 133 2.70 -17.99 -4.36
CA SER A 133 2.80 -19.40 -4.74
C SER A 133 1.87 -19.80 -5.90
N ASP A 134 0.78 -19.06 -6.10
CA ASP A 134 -0.15 -19.24 -7.21
C ASP A 134 0.33 -18.57 -8.51
N GLY A 135 1.51 -17.95 -8.49
CA GLY A 135 2.10 -17.23 -9.62
C GLY A 135 1.65 -15.78 -9.75
N SER A 136 0.71 -15.31 -8.92
CA SER A 136 0.31 -13.89 -8.91
C SER A 136 1.45 -12.99 -8.43
N VAL A 137 1.45 -11.72 -8.88
CA VAL A 137 2.54 -10.77 -8.64
C VAL A 137 1.99 -9.44 -8.16
N PHE A 138 2.56 -8.92 -7.07
CA PHE A 138 2.32 -7.57 -6.58
C PHE A 138 3.58 -6.71 -6.74
N SER A 139 3.61 -5.84 -7.76
CA SER A 139 4.80 -5.07 -8.17
C SER A 139 4.82 -3.66 -7.59
N ALA A 140 5.98 -3.19 -7.15
CA ALA A 140 6.24 -1.82 -6.73
C ALA A 140 6.90 -0.96 -7.83
N THR A 141 7.29 -1.55 -8.97
CA THR A 141 7.80 -0.79 -10.12
C THR A 141 6.68 -0.38 -11.09
N PRO A 142 6.60 0.91 -11.48
CA PRO A 142 5.59 1.38 -12.41
C PRO A 142 5.99 1.04 -13.85
N LEU A 143 5.45 -0.05 -14.39
CA LEU A 143 5.35 -0.27 -15.84
C LEU A 143 3.90 -0.62 -16.17
N ARG A 144 3.08 0.43 -16.40
CA ARG A 144 1.63 0.39 -16.72
C ARG A 144 0.79 -0.07 -15.51
N PRO A 145 -0.55 0.14 -15.45
CA PRO A 145 -1.28 -0.22 -14.25
C PRO A 145 -1.20 -1.73 -14.09
N ALA A 146 -0.36 -2.17 -13.16
CA ALA A 146 -0.29 -3.56 -12.76
C ALA A 146 -1.61 -3.85 -12.05
N LEU A 147 -2.60 -4.33 -12.82
CA LEU A 147 -3.81 -4.91 -12.25
C LEU A 147 -3.36 -6.06 -11.36
N LEU A 148 -3.73 -5.99 -10.08
CA LEU A 148 -3.75 -7.16 -9.23
C LEU A 148 -4.77 -8.14 -9.83
N SER A 149 -4.29 -9.10 -10.62
CA SER A 149 -5.14 -10.15 -11.19
C SER A 149 -5.28 -11.26 -10.15
N VAL A 150 -6.31 -11.15 -9.31
CA VAL A 150 -6.76 -12.27 -8.48
C VAL A 150 -7.85 -12.97 -9.28
N ASN A 151 -7.49 -14.10 -9.89
CA ASN A 151 -8.47 -14.97 -10.53
C ASN A 151 -9.34 -15.60 -9.43
N VAL A 152 -10.49 -15.00 -9.14
CA VAL A 152 -11.61 -15.73 -8.52
C VAL A 152 -12.43 -16.32 -9.67
N PRO A 153 -12.60 -17.66 -9.75
CA PRO A 153 -13.37 -18.25 -10.83
C PRO A 153 -14.83 -17.78 -10.75
N LEU A 154 -15.32 -17.21 -11.85
CA LEU A 154 -16.76 -17.08 -12.07
C LEU A 154 -17.32 -18.50 -12.17
N GLY A 155 -18.27 -18.83 -11.31
CA GLY A 155 -18.94 -20.14 -11.31
C GLY A 155 -19.57 -20.47 -12.67
N VAL A 156 -19.82 -21.76 -12.88
CA VAL A 156 -20.55 -22.27 -14.03
C VAL A 156 -21.99 -21.76 -13.99
N GLN A 157 -22.31 -20.78 -14.83
CA GLN A 157 -23.68 -20.32 -15.03
C GLN A 157 -24.44 -21.35 -15.89
N TRP A 158 -25.17 -22.26 -15.24
CA TRP A 158 -26.12 -23.14 -15.92
C TRP A 158 -27.28 -22.30 -16.48
N GLY A 159 -27.45 -22.37 -17.80
CA GLY A 159 -28.48 -21.63 -18.54
C GLY A 159 -29.89 -21.93 -18.03
N GLN A 160 -30.76 -20.92 -18.11
CA GLN A 160 -32.17 -21.07 -17.78
C GLN A 160 -32.90 -21.96 -18.80
N PRO A 161 -33.93 -22.73 -18.38
CA PRO A 161 -34.65 -23.62 -19.27
C PRO A 161 -35.58 -22.83 -20.18
N SER A 162 -35.52 -23.09 -21.49
CA SER A 162 -36.54 -22.65 -22.45
C SER A 162 -37.57 -23.76 -22.62
N PRO A 163 -38.86 -23.55 -22.30
CA PRO A 163 -39.90 -24.47 -22.71
C PRO A 163 -40.41 -24.06 -24.10
N GLN A 164 -39.89 -24.68 -25.16
CA GLN A 164 -40.59 -24.68 -26.45
C GLN A 164 -41.27 -26.03 -26.67
N ARG A 165 -42.60 -25.96 -26.58
CA ARG A 165 -43.55 -27.03 -26.84
C ARG A 165 -43.54 -27.32 -28.35
N SER A 166 -43.18 -28.55 -28.70
CA SER A 166 -43.27 -29.09 -30.04
C SER A 166 -44.72 -29.43 -30.43
N SER A 167 -45.09 -29.15 -31.69
CA SER A 167 -46.09 -29.93 -32.42
C SER A 167 -45.86 -29.81 -33.92
N ILE A 168 -46.20 -30.88 -34.63
CA ILE A 168 -45.64 -31.42 -35.87
C ILE A 168 -46.74 -31.54 -36.95
N ALA A 169 -46.29 -31.76 -38.20
CA ALA A 169 -46.99 -32.21 -39.42
C ALA A 169 -47.72 -31.11 -40.22
N GLY A 170 -47.62 -31.02 -41.56
CA GLY A 170 -47.27 -32.02 -42.57
C GLY A 170 -48.53 -32.36 -43.38
N GLY A 171 -48.59 -31.96 -44.65
CA GLY A 171 -49.71 -32.21 -45.58
C GLY A 171 -50.22 -30.95 -46.25
#